data_AF-A0A251L545-F1
#
_entry.id   AF-A0A251L545-F1
#
_cell.length_a   1.000
_cell.length_b   1.000
_cell.length_c   1.000
_cell.angle_alpha   90.00
_cell.angle_beta   90.00
_cell.angle_gamma   90.00
#
_symmetry.space_group_name_H-M   'P 1'
#
loop_
_entity.id
_entity.type
_entity.pdbx_description
1 polymer ?
#
loop_
_entity_poly.entity_id
_entity_poly.type
_entity_poly.pdbx_seq_one_letter_code
_entity_poly.pdbx_strand_id
1 'polypeptide(L)'
;MEIFQVTNGRLGFLSKRFTTILVICFIALPVLVMAVMMSTNSKFDISSILGVEVQNATALDVDSKPTTTSIPDDKLNDTQAHVFGRGSDPEYEYSQPTSTPDDKQLSKTLASSSSGGSVSENDTSQSTSIHNVNLLNGTFASRFGERPGSRNDSSESTSMANDKLLDGLSPPGFDERSCLSKYGSVLYRKISSHKPSPFLLSKLRNYENLHKRCGPYTEPYNRTLKILKSGHVGSTTMCKYVVWRPDNGLGNRMVSIASSFLYALLTNRVLLLDHGTDMADLFCEPFPNTSWLLPMDFPLRNQFRNSELRYAHSLGGMLEKDRKNLLMGSTPPYLYLTIKKRDYDLDKEIFYCDKNQALLGKIPWLILLSEQYFAPSFFLIPSFKNEATKLFPEKETVFHHLGRYLFNPSNQVWKQLITRFYDANLANADERIGLQLRVFHANAGQIQTVVDQLLACTLKKKLLPEIDTRNSVASSSNNWTSTKAILITSLYPEFYKNLSNRYLVHPSLTGEVFGVYQPSHEGYQHRGDNKHNMKAWAEIYLLSLCDVLVTSAWSTFGYVAQSLGGLKPWILHKPGHGVYLPCKRATSMEPCFHYPFSYDCKSKNKVDAGSLVPYIRQCEDRELGIKLFDDEQS
;
A
#
# COMPACT_ATOMS: atom_id res chain seq x y z
N MET A 1 21.06 95.29 9.77
CA MET A 1 21.37 93.86 9.87
C MET A 1 20.33 93.13 9.04
N GLU A 2 20.53 93.03 7.73
CA GLU A 2 21.45 92.08 7.06
C GLU A 2 20.90 90.64 7.15
N ILE A 3 20.31 90.08 6.07
CA ILE A 3 20.97 89.35 4.96
C ILE A 3 21.32 87.90 5.42
N PHE A 4 21.06 86.78 4.71
CA PHE A 4 20.80 86.49 3.29
C PHE A 4 19.77 85.34 3.11
N GLN A 5 19.16 85.20 1.92
CA GLN A 5 18.53 83.96 1.42
C GLN A 5 19.56 82.84 1.16
N VAL A 6 19.14 81.56 1.10
CA VAL A 6 19.71 80.37 0.38
C VAL A 6 19.21 79.07 1.08
N THR A 7 18.81 77.96 0.45
CA THR A 7 18.34 77.63 -0.92
C THR A 7 17.34 76.46 -0.84
N ASN A 8 16.32 76.44 -1.71
CA ASN A 8 15.26 75.42 -1.73
C ASN A 8 15.60 74.24 -2.68
N GLY A 9 16.75 73.58 -2.48
CA GLY A 9 17.43 72.84 -3.55
C GLY A 9 17.69 71.34 -3.40
N ARG A 10 17.37 70.66 -2.28
CA ARG A 10 17.88 69.28 -2.04
C ARG A 10 16.94 68.23 -1.43
N LEU A 11 15.67 68.55 -1.15
CA LEU A 11 14.77 67.61 -0.47
C LEU A 11 14.00 66.63 -1.39
N GLY A 12 13.94 66.88 -2.70
CA GLY A 12 13.17 66.06 -3.64
C GLY A 12 13.79 64.70 -4.01
N PHE A 13 15.11 64.53 -3.88
CA PHE A 13 15.82 63.34 -4.39
C PHE A 13 16.01 62.22 -3.36
N LEU A 14 15.97 62.56 -2.07
CA LEU A 14 16.10 61.60 -0.96
C LEU A 14 14.77 60.89 -0.64
N SER A 15 13.64 61.61 -0.73
CA SER A 15 12.30 61.06 -0.47
C SER A 15 11.99 59.87 -1.37
N LYS A 16 12.09 60.03 -2.71
CA LYS A 16 11.82 58.93 -3.65
C LYS A 16 12.66 57.68 -3.41
N ARG A 17 13.96 57.83 -3.11
CA ARG A 17 14.83 56.67 -2.79
C ARG A 17 14.39 55.94 -1.53
N PHE A 18 14.01 56.68 -0.48
CA PHE A 18 13.46 56.06 0.73
C PHE A 18 12.15 55.31 0.45
N THR A 19 11.21 55.90 -0.30
CA THR A 19 9.95 55.21 -0.66
C THR A 19 10.21 53.95 -1.49
N THR A 20 11.14 53.99 -2.45
CA THR A 20 11.53 52.81 -3.25
C THR A 20 12.16 51.72 -2.39
N ILE A 21 13.07 52.07 -1.46
CA ILE A 21 13.68 51.10 -0.53
C ILE A 21 12.61 50.49 0.40
N LEU A 22 11.66 51.29 0.89
CA LEU A 22 10.60 50.80 1.78
C LEU A 22 9.64 49.84 1.05
N VAL A 23 9.24 50.17 -0.19
CA VAL A 23 8.43 49.26 -1.04
C VAL A 23 9.22 47.99 -1.38
N ILE A 24 10.51 48.09 -1.68
CA ILE A 24 11.33 46.90 -1.97
C ILE A 24 11.47 46.01 -0.72
N CYS A 25 11.85 46.56 0.43
CA CYS A 25 12.14 45.77 1.64
C CYS A 25 10.90 45.24 2.36
N PHE A 26 9.76 45.95 2.32
CA PHE A 26 8.55 45.57 3.07
C PHE A 26 7.38 45.05 2.22
N ILE A 27 7.44 45.17 0.88
CA ILE A 27 6.40 44.63 -0.01
C ILE A 27 7.02 43.66 -1.03
N ALA A 28 7.97 44.12 -1.85
CA ALA A 28 8.52 43.29 -2.92
C ALA A 28 9.35 42.12 -2.40
N LEU A 29 10.19 42.32 -1.38
CA LEU A 29 11.04 41.26 -0.81
C LEU A 29 10.22 40.21 -0.04
N PRO A 30 9.22 40.55 0.81
CA PRO A 30 8.35 39.55 1.41
C PRO A 30 7.50 38.80 0.38
N VAL A 31 6.98 39.47 -0.66
CA VAL A 31 6.23 38.81 -1.74
C VAL A 31 7.15 37.92 -2.58
N LEU A 32 8.38 38.34 -2.86
CA LEU A 32 9.38 37.52 -3.56
C LEU A 32 9.81 36.32 -2.71
N VAL A 33 10.03 36.49 -1.40
CA VAL A 33 10.32 35.39 -0.47
C VAL A 33 9.14 34.44 -0.40
N MET A 34 7.90 34.92 -0.29
CA MET A 34 6.69 34.08 -0.33
C MET A 34 6.56 33.34 -1.66
N ALA A 35 6.78 34.00 -2.80
CA ALA A 35 6.75 33.37 -4.13
C ALA A 35 7.89 32.37 -4.34
N VAL A 36 9.08 32.62 -3.79
CA VAL A 36 10.21 31.69 -3.78
C VAL A 36 9.91 30.51 -2.86
N MET A 37 9.38 30.72 -1.65
CA MET A 37 8.96 29.62 -0.76
C MET A 37 7.81 28.79 -1.37
N MET A 38 6.85 29.42 -2.04
CA MET A 38 5.78 28.73 -2.77
C MET A 38 6.33 27.94 -3.98
N SER A 39 7.30 28.46 -4.73
CA SER A 39 7.92 27.75 -5.87
C SER A 39 8.97 26.71 -5.49
N THR A 40 9.55 26.79 -4.27
CA THR A 40 10.36 25.70 -3.70
C THR A 40 9.48 24.62 -3.07
N ASN A 41 8.37 24.99 -2.43
CA ASN A 41 7.41 24.02 -1.88
C ASN A 41 6.62 23.30 -3.00
N SER A 42 6.34 23.96 -4.14
CA SER A 42 5.75 23.28 -5.31
C SER A 42 6.71 22.33 -6.04
N LYS A 43 7.98 22.26 -5.61
CA LYS A 43 8.99 21.29 -6.07
C LYS A 43 9.27 20.17 -5.08
N PHE A 44 8.39 19.94 -4.10
CA PHE A 44 8.53 18.81 -3.18
C PHE A 44 8.08 17.48 -3.82
N ASP A 45 8.82 17.02 -4.82
CA ASP A 45 8.69 15.67 -5.37
C ASP A 45 9.45 14.67 -4.49
N ILE A 46 8.76 13.65 -4.00
CA ILE A 46 9.35 12.56 -3.19
C ILE A 46 10.42 11.80 -4.00
N SER A 47 10.36 11.81 -5.34
CA SER A 47 11.39 11.23 -6.20
C SER A 47 12.79 11.84 -5.96
N SER A 48 12.86 13.14 -5.69
CA SER A 48 14.12 13.87 -5.49
C SER A 48 14.84 13.47 -4.19
N ILE A 49 14.08 13.09 -3.16
CA ILE A 49 14.60 12.78 -1.81
C ILE A 49 15.33 11.44 -1.78
N LEU A 50 14.94 10.50 -2.65
CA LEU A 50 15.53 9.16 -2.72
C LEU A 50 16.63 9.02 -3.79
N GLY A 51 17.08 10.13 -4.38
CA GLY A 51 18.19 10.18 -5.33
C GLY A 51 17.91 9.40 -6.61
N VAL A 52 17.08 9.98 -7.49
CA VAL A 52 16.88 9.52 -8.86
C VAL A 52 17.51 10.52 -9.81
N GLU A 53 18.66 10.18 -10.40
CA GLU A 53 19.11 10.83 -11.63
C GLU A 53 18.23 10.32 -12.78
N VAL A 54 17.29 11.14 -13.23
CA VAL A 54 16.61 10.91 -14.51
C VAL A 54 17.57 11.37 -15.61
N GLN A 55 18.17 10.42 -16.33
CA GLN A 55 18.90 10.74 -17.54
C GLN A 55 17.93 11.29 -18.59
N ASN A 56 18.02 12.60 -18.87
CA ASN A 56 17.36 13.22 -20.00
C ASN A 56 17.95 12.66 -21.30
N ALA A 57 17.26 11.73 -21.95
CA ALA A 57 17.52 11.39 -23.33
C ALA A 57 17.07 12.56 -24.22
N THR A 58 17.99 13.46 -24.53
CA THR A 58 17.78 14.53 -25.52
C THR A 58 17.57 13.95 -26.91
N ALA A 59 16.76 14.64 -27.71
CA ALA A 59 16.38 14.24 -29.06
C ALA A 59 17.59 13.98 -29.98
N LEU A 60 17.41 12.99 -30.87
CA LEU A 60 18.17 12.87 -32.10
C LEU A 60 17.20 13.02 -33.27
N ASP A 61 17.36 14.10 -34.02
CA ASP A 61 16.75 14.25 -35.35
C ASP A 61 17.33 13.19 -36.29
N VAL A 62 16.48 12.47 -37.01
CA VAL A 62 16.83 11.84 -38.28
C VAL A 62 15.70 12.07 -39.28
N ASP A 63 15.93 13.01 -40.18
CA ASP A 63 15.07 13.30 -41.33
C ASP A 63 15.22 12.20 -42.39
N SER A 64 14.11 11.66 -42.90
CA SER A 64 14.08 10.95 -44.20
C SER A 64 12.66 10.77 -44.75
N LYS A 65 12.48 11.19 -46.00
CA LYS A 65 11.22 11.07 -46.78
C LYS A 65 10.95 9.62 -47.26
N PRO A 66 9.69 9.29 -47.61
CA PRO A 66 9.29 7.97 -48.06
C PRO A 66 9.49 7.76 -49.57
N THR A 67 9.74 6.50 -49.97
CA THR A 67 9.63 6.05 -51.37
C THR A 67 8.95 4.68 -51.43
N THR A 68 8.00 4.54 -52.35
CA THR A 68 7.13 3.36 -52.59
C THR A 68 7.69 2.40 -53.63
N THR A 69 7.47 1.08 -53.47
CA THR A 69 7.35 0.13 -54.60
C THR A 69 6.53 -1.14 -54.26
N SER A 70 5.52 -1.40 -55.11
CA SER A 70 4.74 -2.63 -55.43
C SER A 70 5.18 -4.01 -54.87
N ILE A 71 4.31 -4.87 -54.30
CA ILE A 71 3.27 -5.73 -54.96
C ILE A 71 3.91 -6.74 -55.96
N PRO A 72 3.66 -8.08 -55.88
CA PRO A 72 2.30 -8.67 -55.92
C PRO A 72 1.94 -9.88 -55.02
N ASP A 73 0.63 -10.09 -54.94
CA ASP A 73 -0.10 -11.23 -54.35
C ASP A 73 0.04 -12.56 -55.11
N ASP A 74 -0.28 -13.68 -54.44
CA ASP A 74 -1.00 -14.77 -55.10
C ASP A 74 -1.88 -15.60 -54.13
N LYS A 75 -3.17 -15.74 -54.49
CA LYS A 75 -4.12 -16.89 -54.36
C LYS A 75 -4.04 -17.92 -53.20
N LEU A 76 -5.10 -18.65 -52.81
CA LEU A 76 -6.57 -18.62 -52.99
C LEU A 76 -7.12 -19.91 -52.32
N ASN A 77 -8.10 -19.83 -51.41
CA ASN A 77 -9.34 -20.65 -51.40
C ASN A 77 -10.07 -20.63 -50.05
N ASP A 78 -11.39 -20.79 -50.15
CA ASP A 78 -12.40 -20.67 -49.09
C ASP A 78 -13.37 -21.86 -49.18
N THR A 79 -13.84 -22.43 -48.06
CA THR A 79 -15.06 -23.27 -48.01
C THR A 79 -15.53 -23.61 -46.58
N GLN A 80 -16.63 -22.95 -46.14
CA GLN A 80 -17.88 -23.50 -45.55
C GLN A 80 -17.90 -24.82 -44.71
N ALA A 81 -18.74 -25.03 -43.67
CA ALA A 81 -19.73 -24.20 -42.96
C ALA A 81 -20.32 -24.91 -41.69
N HIS A 82 -21.24 -24.23 -40.97
CA HIS A 82 -22.11 -24.63 -39.82
C HIS A 82 -21.51 -24.51 -38.38
N VAL A 83 -21.87 -23.55 -37.50
CA VAL A 83 -23.18 -23.15 -36.87
C VAL A 83 -23.62 -24.15 -35.78
N PHE A 84 -23.88 -23.83 -34.49
CA PHE A 84 -24.03 -22.60 -33.65
C PHE A 84 -23.06 -22.64 -32.42
N GLY A 85 -22.94 -21.69 -31.47
CA GLY A 85 -23.55 -20.37 -31.21
C GLY A 85 -23.75 -20.05 -29.70
N ARG A 86 -22.87 -19.22 -29.08
CA ARG A 86 -23.11 -18.47 -27.81
C ARG A 86 -21.97 -17.50 -27.46
N GLY A 87 -22.33 -16.27 -27.06
CA GLY A 87 -21.59 -15.40 -26.13
C GLY A 87 -20.10 -15.12 -26.37
N SER A 88 -19.80 -14.08 -27.15
CA SER A 88 -18.42 -13.62 -27.40
C SER A 88 -17.85 -12.80 -26.23
N ASP A 89 -16.95 -13.40 -25.43
CA ASP A 89 -15.92 -12.65 -24.71
C ASP A 89 -14.75 -12.39 -25.69
N PRO A 90 -14.17 -11.17 -25.76
CA PRO A 90 -12.98 -10.94 -26.56
C PRO A 90 -11.73 -11.48 -25.85
N GLU A 91 -11.20 -12.58 -26.38
CA GLU A 91 -9.79 -12.95 -26.19
C GLU A 91 -8.89 -11.83 -26.70
N TYR A 92 -7.79 -11.53 -25.99
CA TYR A 92 -6.50 -11.17 -26.61
C TYR A 92 -5.33 -11.40 -25.64
N GLU A 93 -4.19 -11.72 -26.25
CA GLU A 93 -2.99 -12.31 -25.67
C GLU A 93 -2.19 -11.41 -24.71
N TYR A 94 -1.25 -12.03 -23.99
CA TYR A 94 0.00 -11.35 -23.61
C TYR A 94 1.19 -12.30 -23.79
N SER A 95 1.94 -12.07 -24.86
CA SER A 95 3.14 -12.84 -25.21
C SER A 95 4.28 -12.55 -24.23
N GLN A 96 5.01 -13.59 -23.80
CA GLN A 96 6.21 -13.42 -22.99
C GLN A 96 7.43 -13.11 -23.88
N PRO A 97 8.32 -12.18 -23.50
CA PRO A 97 9.70 -12.18 -23.95
C PRO A 97 10.51 -13.11 -23.05
N THR A 98 10.88 -14.28 -23.57
CA THR A 98 11.94 -15.12 -22.99
C THR A 98 13.30 -14.58 -23.43
N SER A 99 14.16 -14.24 -22.48
CA SER A 99 15.60 -14.00 -22.73
C SER A 99 16.45 -14.98 -21.89
N THR A 100 16.87 -16.06 -22.55
CA THR A 100 17.98 -16.91 -22.11
C THR A 100 19.31 -16.26 -22.51
N PRO A 101 20.30 -16.16 -21.62
CA PRO A 101 21.68 -15.96 -22.03
C PRO A 101 22.28 -17.31 -22.47
N ASP A 102 22.84 -17.38 -23.68
CA ASP A 102 23.52 -18.57 -24.17
C ASP A 102 24.85 -18.83 -23.44
N ASP A 103 25.04 -20.06 -22.98
CA ASP A 103 26.37 -20.57 -22.62
C ASP A 103 27.22 -20.75 -23.89
N LYS A 104 28.31 -20.00 -24.02
CA LYS A 104 29.42 -20.36 -24.91
C LYS A 104 30.62 -20.86 -24.12
N GLN A 105 30.84 -22.17 -24.24
CA GLN A 105 32.06 -22.83 -23.83
C GLN A 105 33.30 -22.14 -24.43
N LEU A 106 34.33 -21.93 -23.62
CA LEU A 106 35.70 -21.94 -24.12
C LEU A 106 36.55 -22.79 -23.18
N SER A 107 36.87 -24.01 -23.62
CA SER A 107 37.77 -24.90 -22.93
C SER A 107 39.22 -24.41 -23.07
N LYS A 108 39.94 -24.26 -21.96
CA LYS A 108 41.40 -24.36 -21.94
C LYS A 108 41.88 -25.12 -20.72
N THR A 109 42.40 -26.31 -21.00
CA THR A 109 43.09 -27.21 -20.08
C THR A 109 44.35 -26.57 -19.54
N LEU A 110 44.62 -26.74 -18.23
CA LEU A 110 45.96 -26.98 -17.69
C LEU A 110 45.82 -27.58 -16.28
N ALA A 111 46.62 -28.60 -15.99
CA ALA A 111 46.49 -29.43 -14.80
C ALA A 111 47.68 -29.26 -13.84
N SER A 112 47.42 -29.59 -12.57
CA SER A 112 48.37 -30.01 -11.53
C SER A 112 49.63 -29.16 -11.25
N SER A 113 49.76 -28.75 -9.98
CA SER A 113 50.83 -29.31 -9.13
C SER A 113 50.47 -29.19 -7.65
N SER A 114 51.07 -30.06 -6.84
CA SER A 114 50.77 -30.25 -5.42
C SER A 114 52.00 -29.96 -4.56
N SER A 115 51.84 -29.17 -3.51
CA SER A 115 52.67 -29.12 -2.31
C SER A 115 51.87 -28.37 -1.23
N GLY A 116 51.90 -28.70 0.07
CA GLY A 116 52.81 -29.60 0.78
C GLY A 116 53.70 -28.78 1.72
N GLY A 117 53.19 -28.43 2.90
CA GLY A 117 53.91 -27.60 3.87
C GLY A 117 53.07 -27.21 5.08
N SER A 118 53.35 -27.85 6.22
CA SER A 118 52.87 -27.49 7.55
C SER A 118 53.74 -26.39 8.18
N VAL A 119 53.17 -25.58 9.08
CA VAL A 119 53.63 -25.35 10.48
C VAL A 119 52.85 -24.18 11.10
N SER A 120 52.58 -24.30 12.40
CA SER A 120 51.97 -23.31 13.29
C SER A 120 52.93 -22.22 13.75
N GLU A 121 52.43 -21.02 14.03
CA GLU A 121 52.64 -20.40 15.35
C GLU A 121 51.67 -19.24 15.63
N ASN A 122 51.62 -18.81 16.90
CA ASN A 122 50.69 -17.81 17.42
C ASN A 122 51.07 -16.39 16.98
N ASP A 123 50.11 -15.47 17.00
CA ASP A 123 50.36 -14.25 17.77
C ASP A 123 49.07 -13.57 18.28
N THR A 124 49.03 -13.36 19.59
CA THR A 124 48.02 -12.55 20.28
C THR A 124 48.53 -11.13 20.44
N SER A 125 47.75 -10.12 20.02
CA SER A 125 47.94 -8.75 20.49
C SER A 125 46.63 -8.11 20.91
N GLN A 126 46.48 -7.90 22.22
CA GLN A 126 45.57 -6.91 22.76
C GLN A 126 46.15 -5.51 22.46
N SER A 127 45.29 -4.52 22.26
CA SER A 127 45.68 -3.12 22.45
C SER A 127 44.62 -2.39 23.26
N THR A 128 45.03 -2.01 24.47
CA THR A 128 44.29 -1.12 25.36
C THR A 128 44.65 0.33 25.04
N SER A 129 43.65 1.21 24.89
CA SER A 129 43.80 2.58 25.37
C SER A 129 42.45 3.15 25.78
N ILE A 130 42.38 3.58 27.05
CA ILE A 130 41.33 4.45 27.56
C ILE A 130 41.93 5.86 27.53
N HIS A 131 41.24 6.80 26.89
CA HIS A 131 41.34 8.21 27.28
C HIS A 131 39.93 8.81 27.35
N ASN A 132 39.77 9.68 28.34
CA ASN A 132 38.50 10.10 28.91
C ASN A 132 38.30 11.62 28.68
N VAL A 133 37.07 12.11 28.91
CA VAL A 133 36.71 13.55 29.02
C VAL A 133 36.66 14.29 27.65
N ASN A 134 35.49 14.68 27.12
CA ASN A 134 34.63 15.70 27.72
C ASN A 134 33.16 15.67 27.23
N LEU A 135 32.22 16.05 28.10
CA LEU A 135 30.78 16.09 27.84
C LEU A 135 30.37 17.45 27.24
N LEU A 136 29.58 17.46 26.16
CA LEU A 136 28.77 18.62 25.76
C LEU A 136 27.32 18.18 25.50
N ASN A 137 26.49 18.30 26.54
CA ASN A 137 25.06 18.05 26.47
C ASN A 137 24.36 19.19 25.72
N GLY A 138 24.10 18.98 24.42
CA GLY A 138 23.23 19.85 23.60
C GLY A 138 21.75 19.52 23.79
N THR A 139 21.17 19.82 24.96
CA THR A 139 19.75 19.56 25.23
C THR A 139 18.87 20.59 24.52
N PHE A 140 18.36 20.27 23.34
CA PHE A 140 17.33 21.08 22.67
C PHE A 140 15.98 20.93 23.38
N ALA A 141 15.72 21.81 24.35
CA ALA A 141 14.43 21.91 25.02
C ALA A 141 13.41 22.63 24.12
N SER A 142 12.34 21.93 23.74
CA SER A 142 11.14 22.57 23.16
C SER A 142 10.40 23.33 24.26
N ARG A 143 10.05 24.60 24.01
CA ARG A 143 9.29 25.43 24.97
C ARG A 143 7.89 24.84 25.17
N PHE A 144 7.62 24.34 26.38
CA PHE A 144 6.26 24.24 26.88
C PHE A 144 5.83 25.62 27.39
N GLY A 145 4.69 26.11 26.89
CA GLY A 145 4.02 27.29 27.44
C GLY A 145 2.96 26.85 28.42
N GLU A 146 3.21 27.00 29.72
CA GLU A 146 2.22 26.71 30.75
C GLU A 146 1.10 27.75 30.77
N ARG A 147 -0.14 27.29 30.94
CA ARG A 147 -1.25 28.08 31.51
C ARG A 147 -1.91 27.27 32.63
N PRO A 148 -2.41 27.92 33.69
CA PRO A 148 -2.59 27.26 34.97
C PRO A 148 -3.88 26.44 35.09
N GLY A 149 -3.71 25.17 35.45
CA GLY A 149 -4.48 24.44 36.45
C GLY A 149 -6.02 24.44 36.40
N SER A 150 -6.58 23.31 35.96
CA SER A 150 -7.82 22.76 36.53
C SER A 150 -7.65 21.25 36.71
N ARG A 151 -8.06 20.70 37.86
CA ARG A 151 -7.78 19.31 38.26
C ARG A 151 -8.64 18.33 37.46
N ASN A 152 -8.04 17.52 36.58
CA ASN A 152 -8.60 16.26 36.05
C ASN A 152 -7.54 15.30 35.44
N ASP A 153 -6.29 15.37 35.92
CA ASP A 153 -5.12 14.70 35.29
C ASP A 153 -5.21 13.16 35.12
N SER A 154 -6.01 12.44 35.90
CA SER A 154 -6.07 10.97 35.86
C SER A 154 -6.84 10.42 34.66
N SER A 155 -7.90 11.10 34.21
CA SER A 155 -8.64 10.68 33.01
C SER A 155 -7.91 11.03 31.72
N GLU A 156 -7.27 12.21 31.68
CA GLU A 156 -6.64 12.76 30.46
C GLU A 156 -5.31 12.06 30.13
N SER A 157 -4.52 11.72 31.14
CA SER A 157 -3.34 10.85 30.98
C SER A 157 -3.71 9.44 30.54
N THR A 158 -4.82 8.89 31.04
CA THR A 158 -5.30 7.55 30.65
C THR A 158 -5.87 7.54 29.23
N SER A 159 -6.59 8.59 28.79
CA SER A 159 -7.06 8.69 27.40
C SER A 159 -5.89 8.84 26.43
N MET A 160 -4.94 9.73 26.69
CA MET A 160 -3.75 9.88 25.83
C MET A 160 -2.93 8.59 25.71
N ALA A 161 -2.81 7.81 26.79
CA ALA A 161 -2.15 6.51 26.75
C ALA A 161 -2.92 5.48 25.90
N ASN A 162 -4.25 5.43 26.02
CA ASN A 162 -5.09 4.53 25.23
C ASN A 162 -5.11 4.92 23.74
N ASP A 163 -5.14 6.21 23.42
CA ASP A 163 -5.11 6.73 22.05
C ASP A 163 -3.76 6.41 21.38
N LYS A 164 -2.64 6.57 22.10
CA LYS A 164 -1.29 6.19 21.63
C LYS A 164 -1.18 4.68 21.32
N LEU A 165 -1.94 3.85 22.04
CA LEU A 165 -2.02 2.39 21.80
C LEU A 165 -3.13 1.99 20.82
N LEU A 166 -3.82 2.94 20.18
CA LEU A 166 -4.93 2.71 19.24
C LEU A 166 -6.05 1.84 19.86
N ASP A 167 -6.59 2.26 21.00
CA ASP A 167 -7.56 1.48 21.82
C ASP A 167 -7.02 0.09 22.22
N GLY A 168 -5.71 0.00 22.48
CA GLY A 168 -5.03 -1.24 22.86
C GLY A 168 -4.68 -2.18 21.71
N LEU A 169 -4.97 -1.82 20.46
CA LEU A 169 -4.60 -2.60 19.26
C LEU A 169 -3.07 -2.75 19.17
N SER A 170 -2.33 -1.65 19.33
CA SER A 170 -0.87 -1.67 19.44
C SER A 170 -0.47 -2.18 20.84
N PRO A 171 0.39 -3.21 20.95
CA PRO A 171 0.85 -3.67 22.25
C PRO A 171 1.82 -2.65 22.87
N PRO A 172 1.88 -2.54 24.22
CA PRO A 172 2.90 -1.77 24.90
C PRO A 172 4.27 -2.46 24.82
N GLY A 173 5.35 -1.69 25.00
CA GLY A 173 6.71 -2.23 25.16
C GLY A 173 7.51 -2.44 23.87
N PHE A 174 7.12 -1.84 22.73
CA PHE A 174 8.06 -1.62 21.63
C PHE A 174 9.02 -0.47 21.97
N ASP A 175 10.27 -0.57 21.53
CA ASP A 175 11.16 0.59 21.49
C ASP A 175 10.62 1.61 20.48
N GLU A 176 10.20 2.79 20.96
CA GLU A 176 9.65 3.86 20.12
C GLU A 176 10.66 4.34 19.06
N ARG A 177 11.97 4.22 19.32
CA ARG A 177 13.02 4.63 18.38
C ARG A 177 13.13 3.68 17.19
N SER A 178 12.92 2.38 17.40
CA SER A 178 12.90 1.35 16.35
C SER A 178 11.77 1.55 15.32
N CYS A 179 10.61 2.05 15.76
CA CYS A 179 9.45 2.29 14.90
C CYS A 179 8.61 3.49 15.38
N LEU A 180 8.95 4.67 14.86
CA LEU A 180 8.33 5.93 15.26
C LEU A 180 6.86 6.05 14.82
N SER A 181 6.48 5.40 13.71
CA SER A 181 5.11 5.43 13.20
C SER A 181 4.10 4.70 14.10
N LYS A 182 4.54 3.64 14.81
CA LYS A 182 3.68 2.76 15.61
C LYS A 182 2.93 3.49 16.71
N TYR A 183 3.55 4.53 17.28
CA TYR A 183 2.95 5.38 18.31
C TYR A 183 2.86 6.86 17.90
N GLY A 184 3.72 7.34 16.99
CA GLY A 184 3.66 8.72 16.50
C GLY A 184 2.53 8.98 15.49
N SER A 185 1.92 7.94 14.91
CA SER A 185 0.83 8.09 13.93
C SER A 185 -0.45 8.71 14.51
N VAL A 186 -0.66 8.65 15.82
CA VAL A 186 -1.79 9.31 16.50
C VAL A 186 -1.75 10.83 16.36
N LEU A 187 -0.58 11.43 16.15
CA LEU A 187 -0.42 12.89 15.94
C LEU A 187 -0.93 13.36 14.57
N TYR A 188 -1.07 12.42 13.61
CA TYR A 188 -1.41 12.70 12.22
C TYR A 188 -2.80 12.17 11.83
N ARG A 189 -3.33 11.22 12.61
CA ARG A 189 -4.59 10.51 12.33
C ARG A 189 -5.71 11.08 13.18
N LYS A 190 -6.90 11.21 12.60
CA LYS A 190 -8.13 11.35 13.37
C LYS A 190 -8.36 10.10 14.22
N ILE A 191 -8.92 10.29 15.42
CA ILE A 191 -9.37 9.20 16.29
C ILE A 191 -10.45 8.41 15.53
N SER A 192 -10.30 7.09 15.46
CA SER A 192 -11.28 6.23 14.78
C SER A 192 -12.49 6.02 15.68
N SER A 193 -13.69 6.06 15.11
CA SER A 193 -14.93 5.64 15.78
C SER A 193 -15.00 4.12 15.97
N HIS A 194 -14.29 3.35 15.13
CA HIS A 194 -14.31 1.89 15.13
C HIS A 194 -13.31 1.35 16.17
N LYS A 195 -13.83 0.75 17.25
CA LYS A 195 -13.01 0.24 18.36
C LYS A 195 -12.80 -1.27 18.25
N PRO A 196 -11.56 -1.77 18.42
CA PRO A 196 -11.28 -3.19 18.35
C PRO A 196 -12.00 -3.94 19.47
N SER A 197 -12.60 -5.10 19.16
CA SER A 197 -13.29 -5.90 20.17
C SER A 197 -12.30 -6.43 21.23
N PRO A 198 -12.71 -6.55 22.52
CA PRO A 198 -11.86 -7.19 23.54
C PRO A 198 -11.41 -8.61 23.17
N PHE A 199 -12.23 -9.33 22.40
CA PHE A 199 -11.90 -10.66 21.88
C PHE A 199 -10.78 -10.61 20.84
N LEU A 200 -10.82 -9.65 19.91
CA LEU A 200 -9.72 -9.39 18.96
C LEU A 200 -8.44 -9.02 19.72
N LEU A 201 -8.49 -8.09 20.66
CA LEU A 201 -7.32 -7.69 21.46
C LEU A 201 -6.70 -8.90 22.18
N SER A 202 -7.50 -9.72 22.84
CA SER A 202 -7.04 -10.97 23.47
C SER A 202 -6.42 -11.95 22.45
N LYS A 203 -7.06 -12.13 21.28
CA LYS A 203 -6.54 -12.99 20.22
C LYS A 203 -5.19 -12.50 19.68
N LEU A 204 -4.99 -11.19 19.53
CA LEU A 204 -3.72 -10.59 19.10
C LEU A 204 -2.61 -10.81 20.15
N ARG A 205 -2.87 -10.55 21.44
CA ARG A 205 -1.89 -10.83 22.51
C ARG A 205 -1.53 -12.33 22.58
N ASN A 206 -2.51 -13.21 22.37
CA ASN A 206 -2.27 -14.67 22.28
C ASN A 206 -1.44 -15.05 21.05
N TYR A 207 -1.66 -14.39 19.91
CA TYR A 207 -0.84 -14.56 18.71
C TYR A 207 0.60 -14.09 18.94
N GLU A 208 0.82 -12.95 19.58
CA GLU A 208 2.17 -12.45 19.92
C GLU A 208 2.93 -13.46 20.78
N ASN A 209 2.28 -14.07 21.76
CA ASN A 209 2.85 -15.16 22.57
C ASN A 209 3.16 -16.43 21.74
N LEU A 210 2.26 -16.81 20.83
CA LEU A 210 2.51 -17.90 19.88
C LEU A 210 3.73 -17.59 18.99
N HIS A 211 3.82 -16.37 18.48
CA HIS A 211 4.90 -15.90 17.62
C HIS A 211 6.24 -15.84 18.38
N LYS A 212 6.25 -15.43 19.64
CA LYS A 212 7.45 -15.49 20.51
C LYS A 212 7.94 -16.91 20.76
N ARG A 213 7.04 -17.89 20.86
CA ARG A 213 7.38 -19.31 21.08
C ARG A 213 7.80 -20.05 19.80
N CYS A 214 7.16 -19.74 18.67
CA CYS A 214 7.27 -20.48 17.42
C CYS A 214 7.93 -19.67 16.28
N GLY A 215 8.37 -18.43 16.52
CA GLY A 215 8.96 -17.57 15.50
C GLY A 215 10.32 -18.06 14.99
N PRO A 216 10.89 -17.37 13.98
CA PRO A 216 12.16 -17.74 13.38
C PRO A 216 13.28 -18.04 14.38
N TYR A 217 14.11 -19.03 14.06
CA TYR A 217 15.29 -19.47 14.82
C TYR A 217 15.04 -19.99 16.25
N THR A 218 13.80 -19.99 16.76
CA THR A 218 13.43 -20.64 18.03
C THR A 218 13.64 -22.17 17.97
N GLU A 219 13.78 -22.82 19.12
CA GLU A 219 13.91 -24.29 19.17
C GLU A 219 12.71 -25.03 18.53
N PRO A 220 11.44 -24.63 18.76
CA PRO A 220 10.29 -25.24 18.09
C PRO A 220 10.25 -24.99 16.57
N TYR A 221 10.70 -23.82 16.11
CA TYR A 221 10.88 -23.52 14.68
C TYR A 221 11.91 -24.45 14.05
N ASN A 222 13.11 -24.55 14.64
CA ASN A 222 14.18 -25.42 14.16
C ASN A 222 13.75 -26.90 14.14
N ARG A 223 12.98 -27.35 15.14
CA ARG A 223 12.39 -28.70 15.17
C ARG A 223 11.40 -28.94 14.03
N THR A 224 10.53 -27.97 13.74
CA THR A 224 9.54 -28.06 12.64
C THR A 224 10.19 -27.92 11.26
N LEU A 225 11.34 -27.25 11.16
CA LEU A 225 12.16 -27.14 9.96
C LEU A 225 12.98 -28.42 9.69
N LYS A 226 13.33 -29.21 10.72
CA LYS A 226 13.87 -30.57 10.53
C LYS A 226 12.83 -31.50 9.88
N ILE A 227 11.56 -31.42 10.28
CA ILE A 227 10.45 -32.20 9.69
C ILE A 227 10.27 -31.84 8.21
N LEU A 228 10.38 -30.55 7.86
CA LEU A 228 10.34 -30.08 6.49
C LEU A 228 11.44 -30.73 5.61
N LYS A 229 12.63 -30.97 6.17
CA LYS A 229 13.76 -31.63 5.49
C LYS A 229 13.65 -33.16 5.45
N SER A 230 12.99 -33.78 6.42
CA SER A 230 12.93 -35.26 6.56
C SER A 230 11.77 -35.94 5.82
N GLY A 231 10.82 -35.17 5.28
CA GLY A 231 9.67 -35.68 4.53
C GLY A 231 8.55 -36.29 5.39
N HIS A 232 8.80 -36.61 6.66
CA HIS A 232 7.91 -37.38 7.52
C HIS A 232 7.36 -36.57 8.69
N VAL A 233 6.04 -36.40 8.75
CA VAL A 233 5.34 -35.73 9.86
C VAL A 233 5.16 -36.71 11.02
N GLY A 234 6.03 -36.59 12.04
CA GLY A 234 5.86 -37.28 13.32
C GLY A 234 4.70 -36.72 14.15
N SER A 235 4.23 -37.51 15.13
CA SER A 235 3.05 -37.21 15.96
C SER A 235 3.09 -35.84 16.70
N THR A 236 4.29 -35.31 16.98
CA THR A 236 4.49 -34.14 17.85
C THR A 236 4.96 -32.88 17.11
N THR A 237 4.14 -32.32 16.22
CA THR A 237 4.38 -30.99 15.63
C THR A 237 3.77 -29.89 16.50
N MET A 238 4.61 -29.15 17.23
CA MET A 238 4.16 -28.15 18.21
C MET A 238 3.81 -26.77 17.62
N CYS A 239 4.38 -26.44 16.45
CA CYS A 239 4.19 -25.17 15.78
C CYS A 239 3.77 -25.41 14.32
N LYS A 240 2.91 -24.53 13.80
CA LYS A 240 2.36 -24.59 12.45
C LYS A 240 2.49 -23.22 11.81
N TYR A 241 2.68 -23.17 10.50
CA TYR A 241 3.09 -21.98 9.78
C TYR A 241 2.22 -21.71 8.55
N VAL A 242 2.08 -20.44 8.22
CA VAL A 242 1.68 -19.94 6.89
C VAL A 242 2.84 -19.08 6.39
N VAL A 243 3.49 -19.49 5.31
CA VAL A 243 4.50 -18.69 4.61
C VAL A 243 3.80 -17.97 3.48
N TRP A 244 3.61 -16.66 3.61
CA TRP A 244 3.04 -15.83 2.56
C TRP A 244 4.11 -15.48 1.51
N ARG A 245 3.70 -15.47 0.25
CA ARG A 245 4.51 -15.19 -0.93
C ARG A 245 4.05 -13.90 -1.63
N PRO A 246 4.97 -13.00 -2.01
CA PRO A 246 4.62 -11.76 -2.69
C PRO A 246 4.20 -12.04 -4.13
N ASP A 247 3.14 -11.34 -4.56
CA ASP A 247 2.67 -11.34 -5.93
C ASP A 247 2.07 -9.97 -6.28
N ASN A 248 2.14 -9.60 -7.55
CA ASN A 248 1.57 -8.37 -8.09
C ASN A 248 2.05 -7.08 -7.34
N GLY A 249 1.31 -5.97 -7.42
CA GLY A 249 1.66 -4.68 -6.81
C GLY A 249 1.38 -4.56 -5.31
N LEU A 250 1.98 -3.55 -4.66
CA LEU A 250 1.94 -3.35 -3.20
C LEU A 250 0.52 -3.43 -2.59
N GLY A 251 -0.48 -2.79 -3.19
CA GLY A 251 -1.87 -2.85 -2.70
C GLY A 251 -2.42 -4.28 -2.63
N ASN A 252 -2.16 -5.12 -3.64
CA ASN A 252 -2.56 -6.53 -3.66
C ASN A 252 -1.83 -7.34 -2.57
N ARG A 253 -0.55 -7.03 -2.34
CA ARG A 253 0.27 -7.68 -1.30
C ARG A 253 -0.26 -7.35 0.09
N MET A 254 -0.58 -6.09 0.37
CA MET A 254 -1.09 -5.67 1.68
C MET A 254 -2.45 -6.31 2.00
N VAL A 255 -3.39 -6.35 1.04
CA VAL A 255 -4.69 -7.01 1.27
C VAL A 255 -4.57 -8.53 1.40
N SER A 256 -3.64 -9.18 0.68
CA SER A 256 -3.42 -10.62 0.84
C SER A 256 -2.63 -10.97 2.10
N ILE A 257 -1.70 -10.13 2.58
CA ILE A 257 -1.05 -10.28 3.89
C ILE A 257 -2.10 -10.19 5.01
N ALA A 258 -2.98 -9.18 5.00
CA ALA A 258 -4.02 -9.04 6.03
C ALA A 258 -4.98 -10.24 6.06
N SER A 259 -5.38 -10.73 4.89
CA SER A 259 -6.22 -11.95 4.76
C SER A 259 -5.48 -13.20 5.25
N SER A 260 -4.18 -13.32 4.96
CA SER A 260 -3.33 -14.42 5.42
C SER A 260 -3.10 -14.39 6.93
N PHE A 261 -3.01 -13.19 7.52
CA PHE A 261 -2.91 -13.00 8.96
C PHE A 261 -4.22 -13.39 9.66
N LEU A 262 -5.38 -13.02 9.13
CA LEU A 262 -6.66 -13.48 9.65
C LEU A 262 -6.77 -15.02 9.62
N TYR A 263 -6.36 -15.66 8.51
CA TYR A 263 -6.27 -17.11 8.43
C TYR A 263 -5.32 -17.71 9.48
N ALA A 264 -4.17 -17.07 9.72
CA ALA A 264 -3.21 -17.49 10.74
C ALA A 264 -3.78 -17.39 12.17
N LEU A 265 -4.54 -16.33 12.48
CA LEU A 265 -5.29 -16.20 13.75
C LEU A 265 -6.33 -17.33 13.91
N LEU A 266 -7.15 -17.57 12.89
CA LEU A 266 -8.22 -18.58 12.90
C LEU A 266 -7.69 -20.02 12.97
N THR A 267 -6.49 -20.29 12.44
CA THR A 267 -5.88 -21.63 12.42
C THR A 267 -4.77 -21.83 13.46
N ASN A 268 -4.51 -20.83 14.32
CA ASN A 268 -3.43 -20.81 15.31
C ASN A 268 -2.05 -21.14 14.69
N ARG A 269 -1.73 -20.48 13.57
CA ARG A 269 -0.46 -20.59 12.84
C ARG A 269 0.38 -19.34 13.01
N VAL A 270 1.70 -19.47 12.86
CA VAL A 270 2.63 -18.36 12.70
C VAL A 270 2.63 -17.90 11.24
N LEU A 271 2.40 -16.61 10.98
CA LEU A 271 2.59 -16.00 9.66
C LEU A 271 4.05 -15.60 9.47
N LEU A 272 4.67 -16.03 8.37
CA LEU A 272 6.00 -15.58 7.93
C LEU A 272 5.92 -15.00 6.52
N LEU A 273 6.55 -13.85 6.28
CA LEU A 273 6.52 -13.15 4.98
C LEU A 273 7.82 -13.34 4.20
N ASP A 274 7.76 -13.84 2.97
CA ASP A 274 8.81 -13.51 2.01
C ASP A 274 8.66 -12.05 1.57
N HIS A 275 9.57 -11.18 1.99
CA HIS A 275 9.59 -9.78 1.60
C HIS A 275 10.23 -9.54 0.21
N GLY A 276 10.79 -10.57 -0.42
CA GLY A 276 11.54 -10.42 -1.67
C GLY A 276 12.71 -9.45 -1.53
N THR A 277 13.06 -8.74 -2.60
CA THR A 277 13.99 -7.59 -2.56
C THR A 277 13.27 -6.25 -2.56
N ASP A 278 11.95 -6.24 -2.78
CA ASP A 278 11.15 -5.05 -3.06
C ASP A 278 10.12 -4.72 -1.96
N MET A 279 10.20 -5.39 -0.81
CA MET A 279 9.48 -5.01 0.41
C MET A 279 10.40 -4.86 1.63
N ALA A 280 11.71 -4.80 1.42
CA ALA A 280 12.67 -4.48 2.47
C ALA A 280 12.38 -3.05 3.00
N ASP A 281 12.50 -2.85 4.31
CA ASP A 281 12.37 -1.52 4.92
C ASP A 281 11.05 -0.76 4.64
N LEU A 282 9.98 -1.42 4.18
CA LEU A 282 8.65 -0.80 4.04
C LEU A 282 7.92 -0.71 5.39
N PHE A 283 7.96 -1.79 6.15
CA PHE A 283 7.19 -1.97 7.38
C PHE A 283 8.11 -2.21 8.58
N CYS A 284 7.73 -1.70 9.74
CA CYS A 284 8.28 -2.14 11.02
C CYS A 284 7.84 -3.57 11.35
N GLU A 285 8.52 -4.18 12.32
CA GLU A 285 8.03 -5.42 12.93
C GLU A 285 6.68 -5.19 13.64
N PRO A 286 5.63 -5.99 13.33
CA PRO A 286 4.33 -5.84 13.96
C PRO A 286 4.28 -6.47 15.35
N PHE A 287 5.06 -7.54 15.59
CA PHE A 287 4.98 -8.37 16.80
C PHE A 287 6.16 -8.09 17.77
N PRO A 288 5.95 -7.89 19.08
CA PRO A 288 7.02 -7.52 20.01
C PRO A 288 8.16 -8.54 20.05
N ASN A 289 9.41 -8.05 20.00
CA ASN A 289 10.65 -8.82 20.20
C ASN A 289 10.80 -10.08 19.31
N THR A 290 10.20 -10.07 18.11
CA THR A 290 10.27 -11.17 17.13
C THR A 290 10.27 -10.60 15.71
N SER A 291 10.64 -11.42 14.72
CA SER A 291 10.54 -11.04 13.30
C SER A 291 9.51 -11.87 12.56
N TRP A 292 8.57 -11.22 11.87
CA TRP A 292 7.62 -11.86 10.95
C TRP A 292 8.23 -12.20 9.58
N LEU A 293 9.49 -11.83 9.33
CA LEU A 293 10.15 -12.07 8.05
C LEU A 293 10.54 -13.55 7.93
N LEU A 294 10.34 -14.12 6.75
CA LEU A 294 10.83 -15.46 6.42
C LEU A 294 12.37 -15.44 6.33
N PRO A 295 13.08 -16.31 7.08
CA PRO A 295 14.53 -16.46 7.00
C PRO A 295 15.09 -16.62 5.58
N MET A 296 16.27 -16.05 5.35
CA MET A 296 16.97 -16.16 4.06
C MET A 296 17.41 -17.60 3.77
N ASP A 297 17.76 -18.34 4.83
CA ASP A 297 18.16 -19.75 4.82
C ASP A 297 16.98 -20.75 4.78
N PHE A 298 15.74 -20.28 4.57
CA PHE A 298 14.57 -21.16 4.52
C PHE A 298 14.66 -22.18 3.35
N PRO A 299 14.57 -23.50 3.59
CA PRO A 299 14.94 -24.51 2.60
C PRO A 299 14.19 -24.48 1.27
N LEU A 300 12.91 -24.08 1.26
CA LEU A 300 12.12 -24.01 0.02
C LEU A 300 12.32 -22.70 -0.75
N ARG A 301 13.15 -21.76 -0.27
CA ARG A 301 13.19 -20.39 -0.82
C ARG A 301 13.55 -20.34 -2.30
N ASN A 302 14.46 -21.22 -2.73
CA ASN A 302 14.88 -21.34 -4.13
C ASN A 302 13.82 -22.01 -5.02
N GLN A 303 12.94 -22.84 -4.44
CA GLN A 303 11.89 -23.57 -5.18
C GLN A 303 10.68 -22.68 -5.50
N PHE A 304 10.46 -21.59 -4.77
CA PHE A 304 9.27 -20.74 -4.90
C PHE A 304 9.05 -20.11 -6.28
N ARG A 305 10.09 -20.02 -7.12
CA ARG A 305 10.01 -19.55 -8.51
C ARG A 305 9.67 -20.66 -9.51
N ASN A 306 9.87 -21.94 -9.17
CA ASN A 306 9.62 -23.07 -10.05
C ASN A 306 8.12 -23.42 -10.06
N SER A 307 7.45 -23.20 -11.19
CA SER A 307 6.01 -23.46 -11.37
C SER A 307 5.65 -24.94 -11.28
N GLU A 308 6.50 -25.84 -11.79
CA GLU A 308 6.27 -27.29 -11.79
C GLU A 308 6.33 -27.86 -10.38
N LEU A 309 7.30 -27.44 -9.56
CA LEU A 309 7.39 -27.82 -8.15
C LEU A 309 6.20 -27.28 -7.35
N ARG A 310 5.77 -26.03 -7.60
CA ARG A 310 4.55 -25.48 -6.97
C ARG A 310 3.31 -26.30 -7.32
N TYR A 311 3.19 -26.79 -8.56
CA TYR A 311 2.09 -27.64 -8.99
C TYR A 311 2.19 -29.06 -8.39
N ALA A 312 3.35 -29.70 -8.46
CA ALA A 312 3.59 -31.03 -7.92
C ALA A 312 3.37 -31.13 -6.40
N HIS A 313 3.55 -30.02 -5.69
CA HIS A 313 3.30 -29.87 -4.25
C HIS A 313 2.07 -29.00 -3.91
N SER A 314 1.21 -28.67 -4.89
CA SER A 314 -0.15 -28.21 -4.61
C SER A 314 -1.05 -29.41 -4.35
N LEU A 315 -2.21 -29.20 -3.72
CA LEU A 315 -3.09 -30.34 -3.46
C LEU A 315 -3.72 -30.88 -4.75
N GLY A 316 -3.89 -30.04 -5.79
CA GLY A 316 -4.24 -30.48 -7.13
C GLY A 316 -3.26 -31.50 -7.71
N GLY A 317 -1.97 -31.14 -7.82
CA GLY A 317 -0.95 -32.04 -8.37
C GLY A 317 -0.69 -33.28 -7.52
N MET A 318 -0.84 -33.19 -6.19
CA MET A 318 -0.80 -34.35 -5.30
C MET A 318 -2.00 -35.29 -5.48
N LEU A 319 -3.22 -34.76 -5.69
CA LEU A 319 -4.42 -35.57 -5.92
C LEU A 319 -4.42 -36.26 -7.29
N GLU A 320 -3.83 -35.63 -8.30
CA GLU A 320 -3.64 -36.23 -9.62
C GLU A 320 -2.60 -37.37 -9.61
N LYS A 321 -1.43 -37.13 -9.01
CA LYS A 321 -0.35 -38.12 -8.97
C LYS A 321 -0.61 -39.26 -7.98
N ASP A 322 -1.22 -38.95 -6.84
CA ASP A 322 -1.04 -39.75 -5.63
C ASP A 322 -2.32 -39.92 -4.80
N ARG A 323 -3.44 -40.12 -5.51
CA ARG A 323 -4.79 -40.36 -4.96
C ARG A 323 -4.84 -41.48 -3.90
N LYS A 324 -3.88 -42.41 -3.89
CA LYS A 324 -3.71 -43.46 -2.87
C LYS A 324 -2.97 -42.98 -1.61
N ASN A 325 -1.95 -42.13 -1.72
CA ASN A 325 -1.12 -41.73 -0.56
C ASN A 325 -1.85 -40.77 0.38
N LEU A 326 -2.64 -39.83 -0.15
CA LEU A 326 -3.54 -38.99 0.65
C LEU A 326 -4.64 -39.79 1.37
N LEU A 327 -5.04 -40.94 0.83
CA LEU A 327 -5.97 -41.88 1.48
C LEU A 327 -5.28 -42.84 2.47
N MET A 328 -3.96 -43.06 2.35
CA MET A 328 -3.16 -43.89 3.28
C MET A 328 -2.69 -43.15 4.54
N GLY A 329 -3.09 -41.88 4.73
CA GLY A 329 -2.96 -41.19 6.02
C GLY A 329 -1.62 -40.52 6.32
N SER A 330 -0.65 -40.54 5.40
CA SER A 330 0.58 -39.74 5.54
C SER A 330 0.28 -38.26 5.29
N THR A 331 0.42 -37.43 6.33
CA THR A 331 0.26 -35.98 6.20
C THR A 331 1.54 -35.38 5.60
N PRO A 332 1.47 -34.58 4.52
CA PRO A 332 2.66 -33.98 3.94
C PRO A 332 3.26 -32.92 4.89
N PRO A 333 4.60 -32.74 4.90
CA PRO A 333 5.25 -31.75 5.77
C PRO A 333 4.97 -30.31 5.33
N TYR A 334 4.69 -30.08 4.05
CA TYR A 334 4.26 -28.81 3.50
C TYR A 334 3.24 -28.96 2.37
N LEU A 335 2.54 -27.88 2.05
CA LEU A 335 1.61 -27.79 0.92
C LEU A 335 1.68 -26.39 0.30
N TYR A 336 1.68 -26.30 -1.03
CA TYR A 336 1.45 -25.05 -1.75
C TYR A 336 -0.04 -24.80 -1.95
N LEU A 337 -0.48 -23.56 -1.71
CA LEU A 337 -1.84 -23.09 -1.91
C LEU A 337 -1.82 -21.84 -2.79
N THR A 338 -2.44 -21.91 -3.96
CA THR A 338 -2.44 -20.81 -4.93
C THR A 338 -3.83 -20.17 -5.04
N ILE A 339 -3.97 -18.96 -4.52
CA ILE A 339 -5.24 -18.21 -4.50
C ILE A 339 -5.10 -16.94 -5.35
N LYS A 340 -5.19 -17.12 -6.66
CA LYS A 340 -5.14 -16.02 -7.66
C LYS A 340 -6.41 -15.97 -8.52
N LYS A 341 -6.49 -14.94 -9.37
CA LYS A 341 -7.54 -14.77 -10.38
C LYS A 341 -7.79 -16.04 -11.21
N ARG A 342 -6.78 -16.47 -12.00
CA ARG A 342 -6.94 -17.50 -13.07
C ARG A 342 -6.60 -18.93 -12.64
N ASP A 343 -6.09 -19.13 -11.43
CA ASP A 343 -5.48 -20.42 -11.06
C ASP A 343 -6.52 -21.43 -10.55
N TYR A 344 -6.16 -22.71 -10.70
CA TYR A 344 -6.95 -23.93 -10.53
C TYR A 344 -8.08 -23.86 -9.48
N ASP A 345 -9.31 -24.15 -9.92
CA ASP A 345 -10.50 -24.21 -9.05
C ASP A 345 -10.35 -25.22 -7.90
N LEU A 346 -9.48 -26.24 -8.04
CA LEU A 346 -9.19 -27.21 -6.98
C LEU A 346 -8.54 -26.57 -5.75
N ASP A 347 -7.49 -25.77 -5.90
CA ASP A 347 -6.81 -25.11 -4.75
C ASP A 347 -7.78 -24.19 -4.00
N LYS A 348 -8.71 -23.55 -4.73
CA LYS A 348 -9.79 -22.73 -4.17
C LYS A 348 -10.84 -23.60 -3.47
N GLU A 349 -11.34 -24.67 -4.08
CA GLU A 349 -12.27 -25.63 -3.44
C GLU A 349 -11.66 -26.19 -2.14
N ILE A 350 -10.37 -26.51 -2.15
CA ILE A 350 -9.64 -27.01 -1.00
C ILE A 350 -9.54 -25.96 0.11
N PHE A 351 -9.23 -24.71 -0.23
CA PHE A 351 -9.08 -23.65 0.77
C PHE A 351 -10.43 -23.17 1.33
N TYR A 352 -11.47 -23.04 0.50
CA TYR A 352 -12.74 -22.47 0.93
C TYR A 352 -13.76 -23.50 1.45
N CYS A 353 -13.53 -24.81 1.27
CA CYS A 353 -14.44 -25.82 1.79
C CYS A 353 -14.06 -26.37 3.17
N ASP A 354 -15.01 -26.24 4.10
CA ASP A 354 -14.91 -26.60 5.52
C ASP A 354 -14.34 -28.00 5.79
N LYS A 355 -14.78 -29.00 5.02
CA LYS A 355 -14.32 -30.40 5.10
C LYS A 355 -12.79 -30.54 4.97
N ASN A 356 -12.18 -29.65 4.19
CA ASN A 356 -10.75 -29.66 3.89
C ASN A 356 -9.93 -28.86 4.92
N GLN A 357 -10.55 -27.98 5.71
CA GLN A 357 -9.86 -27.23 6.77
C GLN A 357 -9.30 -28.16 7.87
N ALA A 358 -9.99 -29.27 8.17
CA ALA A 358 -9.47 -30.30 9.06
C ALA A 358 -8.21 -31.01 8.51
N LEU A 359 -8.07 -31.14 7.20
CA LEU A 359 -6.87 -31.68 6.53
C LEU A 359 -5.74 -30.65 6.54
N LEU A 360 -6.02 -29.41 6.09
CA LEU A 360 -5.07 -28.30 6.12
C LEU A 360 -4.55 -28.05 7.55
N GLY A 361 -5.40 -28.20 8.56
CA GLY A 361 -5.05 -28.11 9.98
C GLY A 361 -3.98 -29.10 10.47
N LYS A 362 -3.74 -30.22 9.76
CA LYS A 362 -2.69 -31.19 10.10
C LYS A 362 -1.32 -30.84 9.52
N ILE A 363 -1.29 -30.13 8.39
CA ILE A 363 -0.06 -29.86 7.61
C ILE A 363 0.79 -28.79 8.33
N PRO A 364 2.07 -29.05 8.68
CA PRO A 364 2.88 -28.10 9.44
C PRO A 364 3.13 -26.78 8.69
N TRP A 365 3.52 -26.83 7.42
CA TRP A 365 3.86 -25.66 6.61
C TRP A 365 2.87 -25.44 5.46
N LEU A 366 2.15 -24.32 5.43
CA LEU A 366 1.38 -23.90 4.26
C LEU A 366 2.13 -22.79 3.53
N ILE A 367 2.44 -22.97 2.24
CA ILE A 367 3.06 -21.94 1.40
C ILE A 367 1.96 -21.30 0.56
N LEU A 368 1.57 -20.07 0.92
CA LEU A 368 0.42 -19.38 0.36
C LEU A 368 0.86 -18.30 -0.65
N LEU A 369 0.40 -18.43 -1.89
CA LEU A 369 0.61 -17.46 -2.96
C LEU A 369 -0.74 -16.80 -3.31
N SER A 370 -0.91 -15.52 -2.99
CA SER A 370 -2.16 -14.81 -3.25
C SER A 370 -1.98 -13.31 -3.49
N GLU A 371 -2.80 -12.78 -4.40
CA GLU A 371 -2.95 -11.37 -4.74
C GLU A 371 -4.35 -10.82 -4.37
N GLN A 372 -5.08 -11.50 -3.47
CA GLN A 372 -6.51 -11.27 -3.20
C GLN A 372 -6.83 -10.93 -1.75
N TYR A 373 -7.89 -10.14 -1.54
CA TYR A 373 -8.49 -9.92 -0.23
C TYR A 373 -9.53 -11.01 0.09
N PHE A 374 -9.07 -12.20 0.46
CA PHE A 374 -9.96 -13.36 0.69
C PHE A 374 -10.60 -13.41 2.09
N ALA A 375 -10.42 -12.38 2.93
CA ALA A 375 -10.99 -12.30 4.26
C ALA A 375 -12.52 -12.49 4.35
N PRO A 376 -13.36 -11.98 3.41
CA PRO A 376 -14.83 -12.17 3.47
C PRO A 376 -15.25 -13.65 3.53
N SER A 377 -14.49 -14.56 2.91
CA SER A 377 -14.82 -15.98 2.90
C SER A 377 -14.78 -16.63 4.30
N PHE A 378 -14.01 -16.10 5.26
CA PHE A 378 -13.98 -16.64 6.62
C PHE A 378 -15.29 -16.45 7.39
N PHE A 379 -16.16 -15.54 6.94
CA PHE A 379 -17.51 -15.36 7.50
C PHE A 379 -18.58 -16.22 6.81
N LEU A 380 -18.18 -16.99 5.77
CA LEU A 380 -18.99 -18.01 5.09
C LEU A 380 -18.60 -19.44 5.51
N ILE A 381 -17.31 -19.69 5.77
CA ILE A 381 -16.80 -21.01 6.17
C ILE A 381 -17.32 -21.37 7.60
N PRO A 382 -18.10 -22.46 7.77
CA PRO A 382 -18.72 -22.82 9.05
C PRO A 382 -17.76 -22.89 10.25
N SER A 383 -16.60 -23.53 10.11
CA SER A 383 -15.60 -23.66 11.19
C SER A 383 -14.98 -22.33 11.62
N PHE A 384 -14.98 -21.30 10.77
CA PHE A 384 -14.41 -19.99 11.07
C PHE A 384 -15.45 -18.92 11.40
N LYS A 385 -16.66 -19.00 10.84
CA LYS A 385 -17.71 -17.97 10.93
C LYS A 385 -17.95 -17.46 12.35
N ASN A 386 -18.08 -18.37 13.33
CA ASN A 386 -18.35 -17.99 14.73
C ASN A 386 -17.18 -17.22 15.36
N GLU A 387 -15.94 -17.61 15.07
CA GLU A 387 -14.76 -16.92 15.61
C GLU A 387 -14.50 -15.59 14.88
N ALA A 388 -14.65 -15.56 13.55
CA ALA A 388 -14.55 -14.34 12.75
C ALA A 388 -15.56 -13.28 13.21
N THR A 389 -16.82 -13.63 13.43
CA THR A 389 -17.85 -12.71 13.94
C THR A 389 -17.56 -12.23 15.37
N LYS A 390 -16.90 -13.04 16.22
CA LYS A 390 -16.47 -12.60 17.57
C LYS A 390 -15.27 -11.67 17.55
N LEU A 391 -14.35 -11.87 16.60
CA LEU A 391 -13.22 -10.96 16.38
C LEU A 391 -13.72 -9.60 15.89
N PHE A 392 -14.67 -9.60 14.95
CA PHE A 392 -15.21 -8.40 14.29
C PHE A 392 -16.74 -8.34 14.42
N PRO A 393 -17.27 -7.78 15.53
CA PRO A 393 -18.70 -7.54 15.69
C PRO A 393 -19.23 -6.61 14.57
N GLU A 394 -18.58 -5.45 14.41
CA GLU A 394 -18.70 -4.55 13.26
C GLU A 394 -17.97 -5.19 12.07
N LYS A 395 -18.71 -5.82 11.15
CA LYS A 395 -18.07 -6.68 10.12
C LYS A 395 -17.31 -5.91 9.05
N GLU A 396 -17.55 -4.60 8.93
CA GLU A 396 -16.82 -3.71 8.02
C GLU A 396 -15.47 -3.19 8.57
N THR A 397 -14.95 -3.78 9.66
CA THR A 397 -13.72 -3.33 10.35
C THR A 397 -12.50 -4.26 10.20
N VAL A 398 -12.60 -5.35 9.44
CA VAL A 398 -11.58 -6.41 9.36
C VAL A 398 -10.22 -5.88 8.92
N PHE A 399 -10.13 -5.26 7.73
CA PHE A 399 -8.88 -4.65 7.27
C PHE A 399 -8.56 -3.39 8.07
N HIS A 400 -9.55 -2.64 8.55
CA HIS A 400 -9.29 -1.45 9.37
C HIS A 400 -8.44 -1.78 10.60
N HIS A 401 -8.83 -2.79 11.39
CA HIS A 401 -8.06 -3.22 12.56
C HIS A 401 -6.79 -3.98 12.18
N LEU A 402 -6.88 -5.01 11.33
CA LEU A 402 -5.70 -5.83 10.99
C LEU A 402 -4.63 -5.02 10.24
N GLY A 403 -5.05 -4.11 9.36
CA GLY A 403 -4.16 -3.22 8.61
C GLY A 403 -3.44 -2.22 9.51
N ARG A 404 -4.16 -1.57 10.44
CA ARG A 404 -3.54 -0.64 11.43
C ARG A 404 -2.60 -1.37 12.39
N TYR A 405 -2.89 -2.62 12.73
CA TYR A 405 -2.03 -3.45 13.57
C TYR A 405 -0.73 -3.88 12.85
N LEU A 406 -0.84 -4.37 11.62
CA LEU A 406 0.30 -4.91 10.86
C LEU A 406 1.16 -3.81 10.21
N PHE A 407 0.55 -2.88 9.48
CA PHE A 407 1.25 -2.03 8.53
C PHE A 407 1.67 -0.69 9.14
N ASN A 408 2.72 -0.74 9.96
CA ASN A 408 3.39 0.43 10.51
C ASN A 408 4.56 0.82 9.58
N PRO A 409 4.58 2.01 8.96
CA PRO A 409 5.69 2.44 8.10
C PRO A 409 7.03 2.44 8.82
N SER A 410 8.09 1.96 8.17
CA SER A 410 9.46 2.05 8.71
C SER A 410 9.85 3.49 9.00
N ASN A 411 10.86 3.70 9.84
CA ASN A 411 11.37 5.04 10.14
C ASN A 411 11.77 5.84 8.89
N GLN A 412 12.26 5.17 7.84
CA GLN A 412 12.65 5.81 6.59
C GLN A 412 11.42 6.34 5.85
N VAL A 413 10.42 5.49 5.60
CA VAL A 413 9.16 5.89 4.95
C VAL A 413 8.42 6.94 5.80
N TRP A 414 8.36 6.73 7.12
CA TRP A 414 7.69 7.62 8.06
C TRP A 414 8.29 9.04 8.05
N LYS A 415 9.57 9.18 8.40
CA LYS A 415 10.20 10.50 8.55
C LYS A 415 10.53 11.19 7.24
N GLN A 416 11.01 10.46 6.24
CA GLN A 416 11.54 11.08 5.02
C GLN A 416 10.43 11.40 4.01
N LEU A 417 9.36 10.58 3.99
CA LEU A 417 8.32 10.65 2.97
C LEU A 417 6.97 11.10 3.56
N ILE A 418 6.46 10.43 4.60
CA ILE A 418 5.09 10.69 5.12
C ILE A 418 5.03 12.00 5.92
N THR A 419 5.70 12.07 7.09
CA THR A 419 5.55 13.23 7.98
C THR A 419 6.05 14.51 7.31
N ARG A 420 7.22 14.45 6.68
CA ARG A 420 7.81 15.61 5.98
C ARG A 420 6.91 16.16 4.86
N PHE A 421 6.21 15.30 4.11
CA PHE A 421 5.26 15.76 3.09
C PHE A 421 3.99 16.34 3.73
N TYR A 422 3.45 15.67 4.76
CA TYR A 422 2.26 16.11 5.47
C TYR A 422 2.47 17.48 6.14
N ASP A 423 3.55 17.62 6.92
CA ASP A 423 3.87 18.84 7.67
C ASP A 423 4.09 20.06 6.75
N ALA A 424 4.65 19.83 5.55
CA ALA A 424 4.90 20.89 4.57
C ALA A 424 3.65 21.30 3.76
N ASN A 425 2.77 20.35 3.43
CA ASN A 425 1.72 20.55 2.41
C ASN A 425 0.28 20.35 2.89
N LEU A 426 0.05 19.54 3.93
CA LEU A 426 -1.28 19.08 4.33
C LEU A 426 -1.67 19.48 5.77
N ALA A 427 -0.70 19.79 6.64
CA ALA A 427 -0.97 20.06 8.06
C ALA A 427 -1.88 21.28 8.27
N ASN A 428 -1.64 22.38 7.54
CA ASN A 428 -2.32 23.66 7.74
C ASN A 428 -3.69 23.79 7.07
N ALA A 429 -4.18 22.75 6.37
CA ALA A 429 -5.49 22.80 5.73
C ALA A 429 -6.64 22.46 6.69
N ASP A 430 -7.76 23.17 6.57
CA ASP A 430 -8.98 22.87 7.32
C ASP A 430 -9.62 21.54 6.87
N GLU A 431 -9.55 21.24 5.56
CA GLU A 431 -10.04 19.98 4.97
C GLU A 431 -9.03 19.39 3.96
N ARG A 432 -8.78 18.08 4.03
CA ARG A 432 -7.88 17.32 3.15
C ARG A 432 -8.68 16.38 2.25
N ILE A 433 -8.56 16.55 0.95
CA ILE A 433 -9.27 15.76 -0.07
C ILE A 433 -8.27 14.87 -0.79
N GLY A 434 -8.31 13.56 -0.52
CA GLY A 434 -7.48 12.56 -1.19
C GLY A 434 -8.12 12.09 -2.50
N LEU A 435 -7.36 12.11 -3.58
CA LEU A 435 -7.77 11.69 -4.92
C LEU A 435 -6.85 10.56 -5.40
N GLN A 436 -7.31 9.32 -5.27
CA GLN A 436 -6.60 8.12 -5.69
C GLN A 436 -7.01 7.72 -7.12
N LEU A 437 -6.12 7.99 -8.08
CA LEU A 437 -6.43 7.97 -9.51
C LEU A 437 -5.61 6.90 -10.25
N ARG A 438 -6.27 5.79 -10.62
CA ARG A 438 -5.69 4.66 -11.34
C ARG A 438 -6.42 4.40 -12.66
N VAL A 439 -5.78 4.77 -13.76
CA VAL A 439 -6.21 4.40 -15.12
C VAL A 439 -5.57 3.06 -15.48
N PHE A 440 -6.36 2.09 -15.93
CA PHE A 440 -5.87 0.79 -16.44
C PHE A 440 -5.73 0.85 -17.96
N HIS A 441 -4.59 0.40 -18.49
CA HIS A 441 -4.25 0.46 -19.94
C HIS A 441 -4.24 1.89 -20.53
N ALA A 442 -3.77 2.86 -19.74
CA ALA A 442 -3.89 4.29 -19.99
C ALA A 442 -3.42 4.75 -21.39
N ASN A 443 -4.25 5.58 -22.01
CA ASN A 443 -3.89 6.47 -23.10
C ASN A 443 -4.45 7.88 -22.81
N ALA A 444 -4.06 8.89 -23.60
CA ALA A 444 -4.48 10.28 -23.38
C ALA A 444 -6.01 10.47 -23.31
N GLY A 445 -6.77 9.81 -24.19
CA GLY A 445 -8.23 9.88 -24.19
C GLY A 445 -8.87 9.26 -22.94
N GLN A 446 -8.32 8.16 -22.43
CA GLN A 446 -8.77 7.56 -21.16
C GLN A 446 -8.41 8.43 -19.94
N ILE A 447 -7.22 9.05 -19.93
CA ILE A 447 -6.83 9.98 -18.86
C ILE A 447 -7.81 11.16 -18.84
N GLN A 448 -8.11 11.76 -20.01
CA GLN A 448 -9.10 12.84 -20.11
C GLN A 448 -10.50 12.38 -19.65
N THR A 449 -10.94 11.19 -20.07
CA THR A 449 -12.22 10.60 -19.62
C THR A 449 -12.31 10.51 -18.09
N VAL A 450 -11.22 10.12 -17.42
CA VAL A 450 -11.15 10.04 -15.95
C VAL A 450 -11.06 11.43 -15.30
N VAL A 451 -10.42 12.42 -15.94
CA VAL A 451 -10.45 13.83 -15.51
C VAL A 451 -11.89 14.37 -15.54
N ASP A 452 -12.60 14.19 -16.65
CA ASP A 452 -13.98 14.67 -16.82
C ASP A 452 -14.91 14.00 -15.81
N GLN A 453 -14.74 12.70 -15.61
CA GLN A 453 -15.47 11.92 -14.61
C GLN A 453 -15.18 12.35 -13.17
N LEU A 454 -13.91 12.66 -12.85
CA LEU A 454 -13.49 13.18 -11.55
C LEU A 454 -14.12 14.55 -11.27
N LEU A 455 -14.10 15.47 -12.24
CA LEU A 455 -14.75 16.78 -12.12
C LEU A 455 -16.27 16.62 -11.96
N ALA A 456 -16.91 15.81 -12.81
CA ALA A 456 -18.34 15.51 -12.72
C ALA A 456 -18.73 14.85 -11.37
N CYS A 457 -17.86 14.02 -10.78
CA CYS A 457 -18.05 13.47 -9.44
C CYS A 457 -17.94 14.56 -8.36
N THR A 458 -16.78 15.23 -8.30
CA THR A 458 -16.41 16.14 -7.22
C THR A 458 -17.32 17.36 -7.14
N LEU A 459 -17.69 17.95 -8.29
CA LEU A 459 -18.66 19.06 -8.36
C LEU A 459 -20.06 18.59 -7.93
N LYS A 460 -20.58 17.51 -8.52
CA LYS A 460 -21.93 16.98 -8.21
C LYS A 460 -22.08 16.55 -6.74
N LYS A 461 -20.99 16.13 -6.10
CA LYS A 461 -20.94 15.72 -4.70
C LYS A 461 -20.47 16.82 -3.75
N LYS A 462 -20.26 18.05 -4.25
CA LYS A 462 -19.82 19.23 -3.49
C LYS A 462 -18.52 19.00 -2.69
N LEU A 463 -17.63 18.18 -3.24
CA LEU A 463 -16.28 17.96 -2.68
C LEU A 463 -15.34 19.07 -3.12
N LEU A 464 -15.50 19.50 -4.38
CA LEU A 464 -14.82 20.65 -4.95
C LEU A 464 -15.88 21.62 -5.51
N PRO A 465 -15.67 22.94 -5.41
CA PRO A 465 -16.60 23.95 -5.88
C PRO A 465 -16.44 24.24 -7.38
N GLU A 466 -17.41 24.94 -7.95
CA GLU A 466 -17.25 25.61 -9.23
C GLU A 466 -16.32 26.83 -9.08
N ILE A 467 -15.67 27.22 -10.18
CA ILE A 467 -14.70 28.33 -10.25
C ILE A 467 -15.30 29.52 -11.00
N ASP A 468 -14.89 30.75 -10.66
CA ASP A 468 -15.25 31.91 -11.48
C ASP A 468 -14.41 31.94 -12.76
N THR A 469 -15.07 31.77 -13.90
CA THR A 469 -14.46 31.86 -15.24
C THR A 469 -14.61 33.24 -15.87
N ARG A 470 -15.34 34.18 -15.25
CA ARG A 470 -15.72 35.46 -15.88
C ARG A 470 -14.66 36.54 -15.82
N ASN A 471 -13.47 36.26 -15.26
CA ASN A 471 -12.48 37.28 -14.88
C ASN A 471 -13.11 38.43 -14.10
N SER A 472 -14.20 38.18 -13.37
CA SER A 472 -14.79 39.19 -12.53
C SER A 472 -13.79 39.42 -11.41
N VAL A 473 -13.35 40.67 -11.23
CA VAL A 473 -12.61 41.06 -10.03
C VAL A 473 -13.65 41.14 -8.90
N ALA A 474 -14.19 39.97 -8.54
CA ALA A 474 -14.92 39.77 -7.31
C ALA A 474 -13.99 40.30 -6.21
N SER A 475 -14.43 41.38 -5.56
CA SER A 475 -13.58 42.15 -4.67
C SER A 475 -12.89 41.23 -3.69
N SER A 476 -11.59 41.44 -3.47
CA SER A 476 -10.78 40.73 -2.49
C SER A 476 -11.26 41.08 -1.08
N SER A 477 -12.41 40.56 -0.69
CA SER A 477 -12.82 40.46 0.70
C SER A 477 -11.87 39.48 1.35
N ASN A 478 -11.08 39.94 2.32
CA ASN A 478 -10.07 39.15 3.05
C ASN A 478 -10.69 38.07 3.98
N ASN A 479 -11.92 37.63 3.69
CA ASN A 479 -12.68 36.66 4.43
C ASN A 479 -12.69 35.33 3.66
N TRP A 480 -11.54 34.66 3.61
CA TRP A 480 -11.48 33.27 3.14
C TRP A 480 -12.36 32.40 4.03
N THR A 481 -13.17 31.51 3.43
CA THR A 481 -14.15 30.72 4.18
C THR A 481 -13.55 29.45 4.78
N SER A 482 -12.63 28.81 4.07
CA SER A 482 -11.77 27.72 4.55
C SER A 482 -10.60 27.47 3.59
N THR A 483 -9.60 26.74 4.06
CA THR A 483 -8.44 26.26 3.29
C THR A 483 -8.54 24.75 3.08
N LYS A 484 -8.30 24.29 1.84
CA LYS A 484 -8.39 22.87 1.47
C LYS A 484 -7.14 22.39 0.75
N ALA A 485 -6.67 21.20 1.10
CA ALA A 485 -5.56 20.54 0.42
C ALA A 485 -6.05 19.36 -0.42
N ILE A 486 -5.84 19.42 -1.73
CA ILE A 486 -6.11 18.32 -2.66
C ILE A 486 -4.83 17.50 -2.81
N LEU A 487 -4.84 16.27 -2.29
CA LEU A 487 -3.76 15.29 -2.43
C LEU A 487 -4.07 14.35 -3.59
N ILE A 488 -3.26 14.37 -4.65
CA ILE A 488 -3.41 13.52 -5.83
C ILE A 488 -2.35 12.42 -5.80
N THR A 489 -2.76 11.16 -5.90
CA THR A 489 -1.85 10.03 -6.11
C THR A 489 -2.19 9.36 -7.43
N SER A 490 -1.24 9.41 -8.38
CA SER A 490 -1.36 8.77 -9.69
C SER A 490 0.02 8.52 -10.29
N LEU A 491 0.11 7.55 -11.18
CA LEU A 491 1.29 7.41 -12.05
C LEU A 491 1.43 8.62 -13.01
N TYR A 492 0.33 9.31 -13.29
CA TYR A 492 0.20 10.27 -14.39
C TYR A 492 0.13 11.72 -13.85
N PRO A 493 1.04 12.63 -14.24
CA PRO A 493 1.05 14.02 -13.78
C PRO A 493 -0.07 14.89 -14.41
N GLU A 494 -0.78 14.39 -15.42
CA GLU A 494 -1.88 15.07 -16.11
C GLU A 494 -3.00 15.49 -15.14
N PHE A 495 -3.31 14.66 -14.15
CA PHE A 495 -4.32 14.96 -13.13
C PHE A 495 -3.93 16.15 -12.27
N TYR A 496 -2.67 16.21 -11.81
CA TYR A 496 -2.14 17.36 -11.09
C TYR A 496 -2.15 18.62 -11.95
N LYS A 497 -1.65 18.55 -13.19
CA LYS A 497 -1.64 19.68 -14.12
C LYS A 497 -3.06 20.25 -14.33
N ASN A 498 -4.05 19.38 -14.51
CA ASN A 498 -5.43 19.79 -14.73
C ASN A 498 -6.05 20.47 -13.49
N LEU A 499 -5.98 19.84 -12.31
CA LEU A 499 -6.58 20.42 -11.09
C LEU A 499 -5.81 21.64 -10.59
N SER A 500 -4.48 21.66 -10.73
CA SER A 500 -3.62 22.80 -10.39
C SER A 500 -3.97 24.02 -11.25
N ASN A 501 -4.06 23.85 -12.58
CA ASN A 501 -4.51 24.91 -13.49
C ASN A 501 -5.95 25.37 -13.20
N ARG A 502 -6.80 24.53 -12.60
CA ARG A 502 -8.19 24.89 -12.28
C ARG A 502 -8.32 25.67 -10.98
N TYR A 503 -7.70 25.20 -9.90
CA TYR A 503 -7.94 25.69 -8.54
C TYR A 503 -6.83 26.58 -7.96
N LEU A 504 -5.63 26.63 -8.58
CA LEU A 504 -4.61 27.62 -8.22
C LEU A 504 -4.70 28.91 -9.05
N VAL A 505 -5.28 28.85 -10.25
CA VAL A 505 -5.35 29.98 -11.20
C VAL A 505 -6.66 30.76 -11.06
N HIS A 506 -7.77 30.09 -10.75
CA HIS A 506 -9.10 30.69 -10.68
C HIS A 506 -9.66 30.64 -9.25
N PRO A 507 -10.30 31.74 -8.77
CA PRO A 507 -10.96 31.72 -7.47
C PRO A 507 -12.19 30.80 -7.50
N SER A 508 -12.47 30.16 -6.36
CA SER A 508 -13.70 29.38 -6.17
C SER A 508 -14.90 30.30 -5.97
N LEU A 509 -16.08 29.87 -6.44
CA LEU A 509 -17.34 30.60 -6.20
C LEU A 509 -17.80 30.56 -4.72
N THR A 510 -17.14 29.74 -3.90
CA THR A 510 -17.42 29.54 -2.46
C THR A 510 -16.48 30.31 -1.53
N GLY A 511 -15.46 30.99 -2.06
CA GLY A 511 -14.44 31.70 -1.27
C GLY A 511 -13.46 30.77 -0.54
N GLU A 512 -13.47 29.48 -0.87
CA GLU A 512 -12.55 28.45 -0.37
C GLU A 512 -11.21 28.53 -1.13
N VAL A 513 -10.09 28.42 -0.43
CA VAL A 513 -8.73 28.46 -1.01
C VAL A 513 -8.18 27.05 -1.11
N PHE A 514 -7.62 26.69 -2.26
CA PHE A 514 -7.12 25.33 -2.53
C PHE A 514 -5.60 25.29 -2.70
N GLY A 515 -4.95 24.35 -2.01
CA GLY A 515 -3.64 23.82 -2.40
C GLY A 515 -3.82 22.53 -3.18
N VAL A 516 -3.02 22.31 -4.23
CA VAL A 516 -3.04 21.07 -5.03
C VAL A 516 -1.65 20.45 -4.99
N TYR A 517 -1.55 19.16 -4.66
CA TYR A 517 -0.29 18.49 -4.41
C TYR A 517 -0.28 17.07 -4.99
N GLN A 518 0.83 16.66 -5.61
CA GLN A 518 1.07 15.28 -6.04
C GLN A 518 2.45 14.83 -5.49
N PRO A 519 2.53 13.78 -4.64
CA PRO A 519 3.79 13.39 -4.01
C PRO A 519 4.81 12.77 -4.97
N SER A 520 4.36 12.01 -5.97
CA SER A 520 5.19 11.46 -7.05
C SER A 520 4.37 11.20 -8.32
N HIS A 521 5.05 10.97 -9.45
CA HIS A 521 4.43 10.65 -10.74
C HIS A 521 5.30 9.66 -11.55
N GLU A 522 5.39 8.41 -11.06
CA GLU A 522 6.34 7.41 -11.58
C GLU A 522 6.10 6.98 -13.05
N GLY A 523 4.97 7.34 -13.67
CA GLY A 523 4.61 7.00 -15.06
C GLY A 523 4.23 5.53 -15.28
N TYR A 524 4.95 4.61 -14.65
CA TYR A 524 4.76 3.17 -14.70
C TYR A 524 4.88 2.51 -13.31
N GLN A 525 4.40 1.27 -13.20
CA GLN A 525 4.47 0.49 -11.96
C GLN A 525 5.70 -0.43 -11.96
N HIS A 526 6.75 -0.04 -11.25
CA HIS A 526 8.02 -0.77 -11.22
C HIS A 526 7.94 -1.98 -10.28
N ARG A 527 7.86 -3.19 -10.86
CA ARG A 527 7.89 -4.45 -10.10
C ARG A 527 9.33 -4.79 -9.70
N GLY A 528 9.56 -5.23 -8.46
CA GLY A 528 10.90 -5.57 -7.99
C GLY A 528 11.73 -4.37 -7.50
N ASP A 529 11.16 -3.15 -7.51
CA ASP A 529 11.82 -1.93 -7.03
C ASP A 529 11.33 -1.56 -5.62
N ASN A 530 12.27 -1.54 -4.67
CA ASN A 530 11.98 -1.18 -3.28
C ASN A 530 11.72 0.32 -3.09
N LYS A 531 12.46 1.20 -3.77
CA LYS A 531 12.26 2.66 -3.69
C LYS A 531 10.89 3.04 -4.24
N HIS A 532 10.46 2.41 -5.33
CA HIS A 532 9.12 2.56 -5.89
C HIS A 532 8.04 2.16 -4.87
N ASN A 533 8.18 1.00 -4.23
CA ASN A 533 7.24 0.56 -3.20
C ASN A 533 7.25 1.43 -1.93
N MET A 534 8.38 2.04 -1.57
CA MET A 534 8.44 3.04 -0.48
C MET A 534 7.60 4.30 -0.79
N LYS A 535 7.68 4.82 -2.02
CA LYS A 535 6.84 5.95 -2.47
C LYS A 535 5.36 5.56 -2.47
N ALA A 536 5.03 4.41 -3.07
CA ALA A 536 3.67 3.88 -3.11
C ALA A 536 3.10 3.69 -1.69
N TRP A 537 3.91 3.23 -0.74
CA TRP A 537 3.50 3.08 0.66
C TRP A 537 3.26 4.43 1.33
N ALA A 538 4.15 5.42 1.12
CA ALA A 538 3.95 6.78 1.63
C ALA A 538 2.67 7.42 1.09
N GLU A 539 2.38 7.27 -0.21
CA GLU A 539 1.17 7.76 -0.86
C GLU A 539 -0.12 7.10 -0.31
N ILE A 540 -0.14 5.76 -0.18
CA ILE A 540 -1.25 5.03 0.47
C ILE A 540 -1.49 5.57 1.88
N TYR A 541 -0.41 5.82 2.64
CA TYR A 541 -0.54 6.30 4.01
C TYR A 541 -1.05 7.75 4.04
N LEU A 542 -0.52 8.64 3.21
CA LEU A 542 -0.96 10.04 3.12
C LEU A 542 -2.45 10.16 2.75
N LEU A 543 -2.93 9.36 1.79
CA LEU A 543 -4.37 9.27 1.48
C LEU A 543 -5.22 8.83 2.68
N SER A 544 -4.68 7.94 3.53
CA SER A 544 -5.37 7.50 4.76
C SER A 544 -5.41 8.55 5.87
N LEU A 545 -4.76 9.71 5.67
CA LEU A 545 -4.82 10.90 6.54
C LEU A 545 -5.74 11.99 5.98
N CYS A 546 -6.40 11.76 4.84
CA CYS A 546 -7.37 12.70 4.28
C CYS A 546 -8.74 12.60 4.98
N ASP A 547 -9.47 13.69 4.94
CA ASP A 547 -10.81 13.84 5.54
C ASP A 547 -11.89 13.29 4.61
N VAL A 548 -11.70 13.49 3.31
CA VAL A 548 -12.51 12.93 2.23
C VAL A 548 -11.61 12.16 1.28
N LEU A 549 -12.07 11.01 0.78
CA LEU A 549 -11.32 10.19 -0.17
C LEU A 549 -12.19 9.88 -1.40
N VAL A 550 -11.59 10.06 -2.59
CA VAL A 550 -12.07 9.58 -3.88
C VAL A 550 -11.13 8.47 -4.33
N THR A 551 -11.66 7.30 -4.73
CA THR A 551 -10.86 6.16 -5.19
C THR A 551 -11.26 5.72 -6.59
N SER A 552 -10.35 5.00 -7.27
CA SER A 552 -10.63 4.41 -8.59
C SER A 552 -11.10 2.97 -8.46
N ALA A 553 -12.16 2.60 -9.20
CA ALA A 553 -12.66 1.23 -9.27
C ALA A 553 -11.54 0.19 -9.53
N TRP A 554 -11.64 -0.96 -8.87
CA TRP A 554 -10.69 -2.08 -8.89
C TRP A 554 -9.30 -1.77 -8.30
N SER A 555 -9.07 -0.58 -7.73
CA SER A 555 -7.75 -0.21 -7.21
C SER A 555 -7.55 -0.64 -5.75
N THR A 556 -6.83 -1.73 -5.53
CA THR A 556 -6.46 -2.18 -4.18
C THR A 556 -5.56 -1.20 -3.43
N PHE A 557 -4.84 -0.32 -4.14
CA PHE A 557 -4.14 0.84 -3.56
C PHE A 557 -5.13 1.77 -2.83
N GLY A 558 -6.27 2.08 -3.47
CA GLY A 558 -7.36 2.84 -2.86
C GLY A 558 -8.00 2.09 -1.69
N TYR A 559 -8.22 0.78 -1.81
CA TYR A 559 -8.78 -0.02 -0.73
C TYR A 559 -7.91 -0.02 0.54
N VAL A 560 -6.58 -0.10 0.41
CA VAL A 560 -5.69 -0.04 1.58
C VAL A 560 -5.77 1.34 2.22
N ALA A 561 -5.70 2.42 1.43
CA ALA A 561 -5.78 3.79 1.94
C ALA A 561 -7.10 4.06 2.67
N GLN A 562 -8.25 3.70 2.05
CA GLN A 562 -9.58 3.93 2.63
C GLN A 562 -9.75 3.16 3.95
N SER A 563 -9.30 1.90 3.98
CA SER A 563 -9.48 1.03 5.14
C SER A 563 -8.56 1.43 6.29
N LEU A 564 -7.31 1.82 6.01
CA LEU A 564 -6.39 2.37 7.03
C LEU A 564 -6.92 3.69 7.60
N GLY A 565 -7.60 4.51 6.80
CA GLY A 565 -8.15 5.79 7.23
C GLY A 565 -9.46 5.71 8.00
N GLY A 566 -10.18 4.57 7.92
CA GLY A 566 -11.56 4.49 8.42
C GLY A 566 -12.58 5.14 7.47
N LEU A 567 -12.24 5.25 6.19
CA LEU A 567 -12.94 6.09 5.22
C LEU A 567 -13.82 5.25 4.28
N LYS A 568 -15.08 5.66 4.13
CA LYS A 568 -15.98 5.20 3.07
C LYS A 568 -15.86 6.15 1.88
N PRO A 569 -15.12 5.84 0.79
CA PRO A 569 -14.81 6.81 -0.26
C PRO A 569 -15.95 7.05 -1.25
N TRP A 570 -15.76 8.03 -2.14
CA TRP A 570 -16.46 8.09 -3.42
C TRP A 570 -15.67 7.33 -4.49
N ILE A 571 -16.25 6.28 -5.07
CA ILE A 571 -15.58 5.45 -6.06
C ILE A 571 -15.91 5.96 -7.46
N LEU A 572 -14.89 6.34 -8.23
CA LEU A 572 -14.97 6.57 -9.68
C LEU A 572 -15.16 5.22 -10.36
N HIS A 573 -16.28 5.05 -11.08
CA HIS A 573 -16.53 3.86 -11.87
C HIS A 573 -15.49 3.69 -12.98
N LYS A 574 -15.20 2.45 -13.38
CA LYS A 574 -14.26 2.18 -14.48
C LYS A 574 -14.86 2.69 -15.81
N PRO A 575 -14.14 3.51 -16.61
CA PRO A 575 -14.61 3.92 -17.94
C PRO A 575 -14.94 2.72 -18.84
N GLY A 576 -15.99 2.87 -19.65
CA GLY A 576 -16.45 1.85 -20.61
C GLY A 576 -17.33 0.73 -20.03
N HIS A 577 -17.83 0.87 -18.80
CA HIS A 577 -18.74 -0.11 -18.16
C HIS A 577 -20.03 0.59 -17.69
N GLY A 578 -21.19 0.18 -18.22
CA GLY A 578 -22.52 0.53 -17.70
C GLY A 578 -23.02 1.96 -17.96
N VAL A 579 -24.08 2.35 -17.24
CA VAL A 579 -24.68 3.70 -17.27
C VAL A 579 -23.71 4.73 -16.67
N TYR A 580 -23.56 5.89 -17.31
CA TYR A 580 -22.63 6.94 -16.86
C TYR A 580 -23.06 7.57 -15.52
N LEU A 581 -22.60 6.96 -14.43
CA LEU A 581 -22.55 7.55 -13.09
C LEU A 581 -21.10 7.95 -12.83
N PRO A 582 -20.79 9.23 -12.55
CA PRO A 582 -19.40 9.65 -12.41
C PRO A 582 -18.74 9.00 -11.17
N CYS A 583 -19.49 8.88 -10.07
CA CYS A 583 -19.07 8.13 -8.90
C CYS A 583 -20.23 7.69 -8.01
N LYS A 584 -19.99 6.66 -7.19
CA LYS A 584 -20.90 6.14 -6.16
C LYS A 584 -20.21 6.16 -4.79
N ARG A 585 -20.94 6.42 -3.71
CA ARG A 585 -20.38 6.32 -2.35
C ARG A 585 -20.24 4.83 -2.00
N ALA A 586 -19.09 4.45 -1.44
CA ALA A 586 -18.92 3.14 -0.83
C ALA A 586 -19.80 3.04 0.43
N THR A 587 -20.54 1.95 0.59
CA THR A 587 -21.39 1.70 1.77
C THR A 587 -20.57 1.22 2.96
N SER A 588 -19.48 0.48 2.69
CA SER A 588 -18.51 -0.06 3.65
C SER A 588 -17.09 0.33 3.24
N MET A 589 -16.21 0.52 4.22
CA MET A 589 -14.79 0.84 4.02
C MET A 589 -13.94 -0.39 3.62
N GLU A 590 -14.47 -1.60 3.70
CA GLU A 590 -13.71 -2.83 3.42
C GLU A 590 -13.18 -2.92 1.97
N PRO A 591 -12.02 -3.57 1.76
CA PRO A 591 -11.54 -3.91 0.43
C PRO A 591 -12.48 -4.89 -0.29
N CYS A 592 -12.53 -4.80 -1.62
CA CYS A 592 -13.25 -5.79 -2.43
C CYS A 592 -12.41 -7.07 -2.66
N PHE A 593 -13.02 -8.24 -2.40
CA PHE A 593 -12.51 -9.51 -2.91
C PHE A 593 -12.93 -9.65 -4.38
N HIS A 594 -12.00 -9.49 -5.33
CA HIS A 594 -12.32 -9.42 -6.77
C HIS A 594 -12.70 -10.74 -7.43
N TYR A 595 -12.26 -11.88 -6.88
CA TYR A 595 -12.45 -13.22 -7.44
C TYR A 595 -12.82 -14.23 -6.33
N PRO A 596 -14.00 -14.08 -5.70
CA PRO A 596 -14.46 -15.00 -4.67
C PRO A 596 -14.73 -16.40 -5.21
N PHE A 597 -14.63 -17.39 -4.34
CA PHE A 597 -15.04 -18.75 -4.65
C PHE A 597 -16.56 -18.84 -4.63
N SER A 598 -17.14 -19.20 -5.78
CA SER A 598 -18.57 -19.10 -6.08
C SER A 598 -19.24 -20.47 -6.28
N TYR A 599 -18.81 -21.48 -5.53
CA TYR A 599 -19.40 -22.82 -5.53
C TYR A 599 -19.81 -23.27 -4.13
N ASP A 600 -20.93 -23.96 -4.00
CA ASP A 600 -21.28 -24.67 -2.76
C ASP A 600 -20.47 -25.96 -2.62
N CYS A 601 -19.76 -26.07 -1.50
CA CYS A 601 -18.92 -27.20 -1.12
C CYS A 601 -19.64 -28.55 -0.92
N LYS A 602 -20.98 -28.58 -0.91
CA LYS A 602 -21.77 -29.82 -0.83
C LYS A 602 -22.28 -30.25 -2.20
N SER A 603 -22.94 -29.37 -2.93
CA SER A 603 -23.60 -29.65 -4.22
C SER A 603 -22.71 -29.42 -5.44
N LYS A 604 -21.58 -28.72 -5.31
CA LYS A 604 -20.71 -28.23 -6.41
C LYS A 604 -21.43 -27.34 -7.43
N ASN A 605 -22.63 -26.84 -7.11
CA ASN A 605 -23.34 -25.87 -7.92
C ASN A 605 -22.76 -24.48 -7.72
N LYS A 606 -22.88 -23.62 -8.75
CA LYS A 606 -22.54 -22.20 -8.64
C LYS A 606 -23.49 -21.50 -7.69
N VAL A 607 -22.95 -20.65 -6.82
CA VAL A 607 -23.67 -19.85 -5.83
C VAL A 607 -23.15 -18.43 -5.85
N ASP A 608 -24.06 -17.47 -5.83
CA ASP A 608 -23.71 -16.06 -5.62
C ASP A 608 -23.36 -15.84 -4.14
N ALA A 609 -22.06 -15.71 -3.86
CA ALA A 609 -21.58 -15.45 -2.51
C ALA A 609 -22.08 -14.10 -1.95
N GLY A 610 -22.49 -13.16 -2.80
CA GLY A 610 -23.02 -11.85 -2.44
C GLY A 610 -24.49 -11.82 -2.01
N SER A 611 -25.18 -12.97 -2.00
CA SER A 611 -26.57 -13.11 -1.51
C SER A 611 -26.75 -14.18 -0.42
N LEU A 612 -25.66 -14.80 0.05
CA LEU A 612 -25.68 -15.84 1.09
C LEU A 612 -25.99 -15.33 2.50
N VAL A 613 -25.55 -14.12 2.84
CA VAL A 613 -25.66 -13.50 4.17
C VAL A 613 -25.72 -11.97 4.03
N PRO A 614 -26.49 -11.23 4.86
CA PRO A 614 -26.72 -9.80 4.65
C PRO A 614 -25.44 -8.95 4.72
N TYR A 615 -24.47 -9.38 5.54
CA TYR A 615 -23.20 -8.72 5.76
C TYR A 615 -22.12 -9.02 4.68
N ILE A 616 -22.43 -9.81 3.65
CA ILE A 616 -21.58 -9.98 2.45
C ILE A 616 -22.42 -9.65 1.24
N ARG A 617 -22.05 -8.59 0.51
CA ARG A 617 -22.75 -8.16 -0.71
C ARG A 617 -21.75 -7.91 -1.84
N GLN A 618 -22.26 -7.75 -3.05
CA GLN A 618 -21.44 -7.37 -4.20
C GLN A 618 -20.77 -6.00 -4.00
N CYS A 619 -19.55 -5.86 -4.52
CA CYS A 619 -18.80 -4.61 -4.47
C CYS A 619 -19.42 -3.57 -5.41
N GLU A 620 -19.41 -2.30 -5.01
CA GLU A 620 -19.97 -1.20 -5.80
C GLU A 620 -19.17 -0.91 -7.08
N ASP A 621 -17.95 -1.43 -7.17
CA ASP A 621 -17.00 -1.19 -8.25
C ASP A 621 -16.63 -2.45 -9.05
N ARG A 622 -17.00 -3.66 -8.58
CA ARG A 622 -16.61 -4.95 -9.17
C ARG A 622 -17.78 -5.93 -9.14
N GLU A 623 -18.41 -6.14 -10.30
CA GLU A 623 -19.66 -6.91 -10.49
C GLU A 623 -19.67 -8.31 -9.83
N LEU A 624 -18.60 -9.09 -10.01
CA LEU A 624 -18.46 -10.44 -9.41
C LEU A 624 -17.66 -10.45 -8.10
N GLY A 625 -17.28 -9.27 -7.60
CA GLY A 625 -16.53 -9.16 -6.35
C GLY A 625 -17.47 -9.05 -5.15
N ILE A 626 -17.01 -9.51 -3.99
CA ILE A 626 -17.75 -9.38 -2.73
C ILE A 626 -16.93 -8.62 -1.68
N LYS A 627 -17.61 -7.94 -0.75
CA LYS A 627 -16.97 -7.38 0.45
C LYS A 627 -17.88 -7.48 1.67
N LEU A 628 -17.31 -7.21 2.83
CA LEU A 628 -18.02 -7.18 4.10
C LEU A 628 -18.71 -5.82 4.32
N PHE A 629 -19.88 -5.86 4.93
CA PHE A 629 -20.69 -4.73 5.38
C PHE A 629 -21.19 -5.05 6.79
N ASP A 630 -21.64 -4.04 7.54
CA ASP A 630 -22.22 -4.32 8.85
C ASP A 630 -23.68 -4.78 8.79
N ASP A 631 -24.14 -5.47 9.84
CA ASP A 631 -25.46 -6.13 9.87
C ASP A 631 -26.64 -5.13 9.76
N GLU A 632 -26.46 -3.90 10.23
CA GLU A 632 -27.52 -2.87 10.29
C GLU A 632 -27.67 -2.03 9.01
N GLN A 633 -26.93 -2.35 7.93
CA GLN A 633 -26.98 -1.60 6.66
C GLN A 633 -27.86 -2.27 5.59
N SER A 634 -28.92 -2.98 5.97
CA SER A 634 -29.89 -3.62 5.08
C SER A 634 -31.02 -2.68 4.65
#